data_AF-B9FQZ8-F1
#
_entry.id   AF-B9FQZ8-F1
#
_cell.length_a   1.000
_cell.length_b   1.000
_cell.length_c   1.000
_cell.angle_alpha   90.00
_cell.angle_beta   90.00
_cell.angle_gamma   90.00
#
_symmetry.space_group_name_H-M   'P 1'
#
loop_
_entity.id
_entity.type
_entity.pdbx_description
1 polymer ?
#
loop_
_entity_poly.entity_id
_entity_poly.type
_entity_poly.pdbx_seq_one_letter_code
_entity_poly.pdbx_strand_id
1 'polypeptide(L)'
;MKAASSIFTALSAAVFGFFIGISFPVEITPKDVASGKQYLVTLTVGYTEKDNINATVHKLSDKFDIVLFHYDGRTTEWEEFEWSKKVVHVSAKKQTKWWFAKRFMHPSIVAPYEYIFLWDEDLGVDNFSAEEYISIARKHGLGISQPGLDATKGKRSRYTATARRPAGDMHTSGRFVEVRSRQFDEMRTFYRRIADAEKAQADATAAAADHHR
;
A
#
# COMPACT_ATOMS: atom_id res chain seq x y z
N MET A 1 -6.27 66.36 -13.64
CA MET A 1 -4.94 65.72 -13.64
C MET A 1 -5.09 64.31 -14.21
N LYS A 2 -4.16 63.91 -15.09
CA LYS A 2 -4.17 62.69 -15.92
C LYS A 2 -3.66 61.45 -15.17
N ALA A 3 -4.06 60.29 -15.71
CA ALA A 3 -3.40 58.96 -15.70
C ALA A 3 -3.51 58.13 -14.40
N ALA A 4 -3.65 56.80 -14.41
CA ALA A 4 -3.57 55.79 -15.47
C ALA A 4 -4.42 54.55 -15.11
N SER A 5 -4.89 53.83 -16.13
CA SER A 5 -5.34 52.44 -16.04
C SER A 5 -4.13 51.51 -15.96
N SER A 6 -4.24 50.38 -15.26
CA SER A 6 -3.45 49.18 -15.56
C SER A 6 -4.28 47.91 -15.36
N ILE A 7 -4.27 47.15 -16.45
CA ILE A 7 -4.79 45.82 -16.71
C ILE A 7 -3.70 44.81 -16.25
N PHE A 8 -4.05 43.51 -16.20
CA PHE A 8 -3.14 42.33 -16.15
C PHE A 8 -2.61 42.00 -14.73
N THR A 9 -2.59 40.76 -14.20
CA THR A 9 -2.67 39.39 -14.74
C THR A 9 -2.98 38.43 -13.58
N ALA A 10 -3.73 37.35 -13.86
CA ALA A 10 -3.88 36.19 -12.97
C ALA A 10 -2.54 35.50 -12.68
N LEU A 11 -2.33 35.00 -11.46
CA LEU A 11 -1.35 33.93 -11.25
C LEU A 11 -1.86 32.91 -10.21
N SER A 12 -2.25 31.77 -10.75
CA SER A 12 -2.09 30.45 -10.14
C SER A 12 -0.65 30.30 -9.64
N ALA A 13 -0.46 30.12 -8.33
CA ALA A 13 0.75 29.51 -7.76
C ALA A 13 0.54 29.26 -6.26
N ALA A 14 0.14 28.04 -5.90
CA ALA A 14 0.63 27.42 -4.67
C ALA A 14 1.52 26.24 -5.05
N VAL A 15 2.49 26.49 -5.93
CA VAL A 15 3.72 25.71 -6.01
C VAL A 15 4.58 26.18 -4.85
N PHE A 16 4.40 25.59 -3.67
CA PHE A 16 5.36 25.74 -2.58
C PHE A 16 6.25 24.50 -2.55
N GLY A 17 7.51 24.75 -2.92
CA GLY A 17 8.53 23.74 -3.07
C GLY A 17 8.82 22.97 -1.80
N PHE A 18 9.17 21.70 -1.97
CA PHE A 18 9.62 20.85 -0.88
C PHE A 18 11.07 20.43 -1.10
N PHE A 19 12.00 21.29 -0.66
CA PHE A 19 13.39 20.93 -0.45
C PHE A 19 13.62 20.75 1.06
N ILE A 20 14.28 19.64 1.40
CA ILE A 20 14.72 19.20 2.74
C ILE A 20 13.70 18.35 3.52
N GLY A 21 13.78 17.04 3.27
CA GLY A 21 14.04 16.07 4.34
C GLY A 21 12.88 15.52 5.17
N ILE A 22 11.83 16.28 5.48
CA ILE A 22 10.63 15.80 6.22
C ILE A 22 9.45 16.72 5.86
N SER A 23 8.58 16.31 4.92
CA SER A 23 7.41 17.11 4.52
C SER A 23 6.23 16.79 5.40
N PHE A 24 5.99 17.62 6.43
CA PHE A 24 4.77 17.67 7.26
C PHE A 24 4.33 16.31 7.86
N PRO A 25 3.38 16.24 8.82
CA PRO A 25 2.73 14.96 9.06
C PRO A 25 1.88 14.69 7.81
N VAL A 26 2.41 13.90 6.86
CA VAL A 26 1.57 13.25 5.84
C VAL A 26 0.76 12.20 6.58
N GLU A 27 -0.23 12.62 7.38
CA GLU A 27 -1.21 11.71 7.93
C GLU A 27 -2.15 11.33 6.80
N ILE A 28 -2.16 10.05 6.43
CA ILE A 28 -3.26 9.52 5.63
C ILE A 28 -4.46 9.39 6.56
N THR A 29 -5.59 9.90 6.12
CA THR A 29 -6.85 9.82 6.85
C THR A 29 -7.77 8.79 6.19
N PRO A 30 -8.78 8.27 6.91
CA PRO A 30 -9.74 7.35 6.30
C PRO A 30 -10.44 7.93 5.07
N LYS A 31 -10.59 9.27 5.00
CA LYS A 31 -11.19 9.94 3.85
C LYS A 31 -10.34 9.84 2.58
N ASP A 32 -9.03 9.68 2.72
CA ASP A 32 -8.10 9.62 1.60
C ASP A 32 -8.06 8.22 0.99
N VAL A 33 -8.21 7.18 1.81
CA VAL A 33 -7.97 5.79 1.41
C VAL A 33 -9.25 4.95 1.46
N ALA A 34 -10.11 5.07 2.47
CA ALA A 34 -11.29 4.21 2.66
C ALA A 34 -12.48 4.66 1.79
N SER A 35 -12.36 4.46 0.48
CA SER A 35 -13.37 4.87 -0.51
C SER A 35 -14.65 4.00 -0.52
N GLY A 36 -14.74 3.03 0.39
CA GLY A 36 -15.82 2.03 0.45
C GLY A 36 -15.50 0.72 -0.29
N LYS A 37 -14.25 0.55 -0.74
CA LYS A 37 -13.78 -0.69 -1.37
C LYS A 37 -13.46 -1.77 -0.34
N GLN A 38 -13.44 -3.02 -0.80
CA GLN A 38 -13.33 -4.20 0.06
C GLN A 38 -11.89 -4.50 0.46
N TYR A 39 -10.93 -4.18 -0.41
CA TYR A 39 -9.53 -4.58 -0.24
C TYR A 39 -8.58 -3.38 -0.32
N LEU A 40 -7.51 -3.44 0.44
CA LEU A 40 -6.41 -2.47 0.38
C LEU A 40 -5.15 -3.16 -0.10
N VAL A 41 -4.48 -2.59 -1.09
CA VAL A 41 -3.10 -2.95 -1.43
C VAL A 41 -2.19 -1.75 -1.25
N THR A 42 -1.08 -2.00 -0.56
CA THR A 42 -0.02 -1.03 -0.36
C THR A 42 1.23 -1.55 -1.04
N LEU A 43 1.86 -0.70 -1.84
CA LEU A 43 3.04 -1.05 -2.64
C LEU A 43 4.19 -0.16 -2.21
N THR A 44 5.31 -0.75 -1.79
CA THR A 44 6.55 0.01 -1.62
C THR A 44 7.28 0.13 -2.94
N VAL A 45 7.40 1.37 -3.41
CA VAL A 45 7.79 1.66 -4.79
C VAL A 45 8.93 2.65 -4.88
N GLY A 46 9.70 2.47 -5.94
CA GLY A 46 10.65 3.39 -6.52
C GLY A 46 10.38 3.48 -8.02
N TYR A 47 10.61 4.66 -8.56
CA TYR A 47 10.26 4.99 -9.95
C TYR A 47 10.99 4.10 -10.98
N THR A 48 12.09 3.46 -10.61
CA THR A 48 12.80 2.50 -11.47
C THR A 48 12.00 1.25 -11.81
N GLU A 49 11.02 0.87 -10.99
CA GLU A 49 10.15 -0.30 -11.21
C GLU A 49 8.73 0.10 -11.66
N LYS A 50 8.55 1.33 -12.15
CA LYS A 50 7.24 1.90 -12.52
C LYS A 50 6.44 1.03 -13.50
N ASP A 51 7.10 0.38 -14.46
CA ASP A 51 6.42 -0.43 -15.46
C ASP A 51 5.81 -1.68 -14.84
N ASN A 52 6.49 -2.27 -13.85
CA ASN A 52 5.98 -3.43 -13.13
C ASN A 52 4.82 -3.04 -12.19
N ILE A 53 4.91 -1.88 -11.55
CA ILE A 53 3.79 -1.34 -10.76
C ILE A 53 2.60 -1.03 -11.66
N ASN A 54 2.82 -0.41 -12.81
CA ASN A 54 1.78 -0.15 -13.79
C ASN A 54 1.08 -1.44 -14.23
N ALA A 55 1.84 -2.50 -14.54
CA ALA A 55 1.28 -3.82 -14.85
C ALA A 55 0.47 -4.40 -13.67
N THR A 56 0.98 -4.25 -12.44
CA THR A 56 0.31 -4.72 -11.21
C THR A 56 -1.04 -4.03 -11.02
N VAL A 57 -1.09 -2.70 -11.13
CA VAL A 57 -2.31 -1.91 -10.95
C VAL A 57 -3.38 -2.32 -11.96
N HIS A 58 -3.00 -2.57 -13.22
CA HIS A 58 -3.94 -3.03 -14.25
C HIS A 58 -4.50 -4.44 -14.03
N LYS A 59 -3.90 -5.23 -13.14
CA LYS A 59 -4.38 -6.57 -12.79
C LYS A 59 -5.27 -6.57 -11.53
N LEU A 60 -5.33 -5.46 -10.81
CA LEU A 60 -6.22 -5.32 -9.65
C LEU A 60 -7.66 -5.08 -10.13
N SER A 61 -8.62 -5.57 -9.35
CA SER A 61 -10.03 -5.25 -9.58
C SER A 61 -10.38 -3.87 -9.02
N ASP A 62 -11.56 -3.37 -9.39
CA ASP A 62 -12.15 -2.13 -8.87
C ASP A 62 -12.46 -2.17 -7.36
N LYS A 63 -12.35 -3.35 -6.74
CA LYS A 63 -12.50 -3.58 -5.31
C LYS A 63 -11.27 -3.22 -4.48
N PHE A 64 -10.18 -2.76 -5.11
CA PHE A 64 -8.94 -2.38 -4.43
C PHE A 64 -8.79 -0.86 -4.28
N ASP A 65 -8.55 -0.41 -3.05
CA ASP A 65 -7.85 0.85 -2.81
C ASP A 65 -6.36 0.61 -2.81
N ILE A 66 -5.62 1.61 -3.28
CA ILE A 66 -4.19 1.52 -3.58
C ILE A 66 -3.47 2.65 -2.85
N VAL A 67 -2.41 2.30 -2.14
CA VAL A 67 -1.48 3.27 -1.53
C VAL A 67 -0.06 2.96 -2.00
N LEU A 68 0.61 3.96 -2.55
CA LEU A 68 2.01 3.87 -2.94
C LEU A 68 2.90 4.48 -1.87
N PHE A 69 3.83 3.68 -1.35
CA PHE A 69 4.85 4.06 -0.40
C PHE A 69 6.19 4.31 -1.13
N HIS A 70 6.48 5.58 -1.41
CA HIS A 70 7.65 6.01 -2.20
C HIS A 70 8.90 6.09 -1.32
N TYR A 71 9.76 5.09 -1.41
CA TYR A 71 11.02 5.08 -0.65
C TYR A 71 12.12 5.92 -1.31
N ASP A 72 11.97 6.28 -2.59
CA ASP A 72 12.93 7.08 -3.36
C ASP A 72 12.63 8.59 -3.31
N GLY A 73 11.45 8.96 -2.84
CA GLY A 73 11.00 10.33 -2.73
C GLY A 73 10.40 10.92 -4.02
N ARG A 74 10.07 10.10 -5.02
CA ARG A 74 9.57 10.54 -6.32
C ARG A 74 8.07 10.30 -6.45
N THR A 75 7.27 11.35 -6.30
CA THR A 75 5.81 11.27 -6.46
C THR A 75 5.31 11.93 -7.74
N THR A 76 5.90 13.05 -8.13
CA THR A 76 5.49 13.83 -9.31
C THR A 76 5.65 13.08 -10.62
N GLU A 77 6.69 12.26 -10.73
CA GLU A 77 6.99 11.51 -11.96
C GLU A 77 5.93 10.45 -12.27
N TRP A 78 5.17 10.00 -11.26
CA TRP A 78 4.08 9.05 -11.44
C TRP A 78 2.84 9.66 -12.09
N GLU A 79 2.75 10.99 -12.19
CA GLU A 79 1.62 11.69 -12.85
C GLU A 79 1.50 11.34 -14.35
N GLU A 80 2.52 10.71 -14.94
CA GLU A 80 2.43 10.13 -16.29
C GLU A 80 1.35 9.06 -16.42
N PHE A 81 0.99 8.40 -15.31
CA PHE A 81 -0.05 7.39 -15.28
C PHE A 81 -1.38 7.98 -14.80
N GLU A 82 -2.43 7.93 -15.62
CA GLU A 82 -3.74 8.48 -15.23
C GLU A 82 -4.35 7.82 -13.98
N TRP A 83 -4.03 6.55 -13.72
CA TRP A 83 -4.47 5.88 -12.51
C TRP A 83 -3.77 6.40 -11.25
N SER A 84 -2.55 6.95 -11.35
CA SER A 84 -1.80 7.41 -10.17
C SER A 84 -2.47 8.61 -9.50
N LYS A 85 -3.14 9.46 -10.29
CA LYS A 85 -3.93 10.59 -9.79
C LYS A 85 -5.11 10.18 -8.90
N LYS A 86 -5.49 8.89 -8.92
CA LYS A 86 -6.63 8.32 -8.18
C LYS A 86 -6.21 7.47 -7.00
N VAL A 87 -4.90 7.32 -6.75
CA VAL A 87 -4.38 6.54 -5.63
C VAL A 87 -3.70 7.45 -4.63
N VAL A 88 -3.46 6.95 -3.42
CA VAL A 88 -2.79 7.75 -2.39
C VAL A 88 -1.29 7.53 -2.46
N HIS A 89 -0.53 8.62 -2.43
CA HIS A 89 0.93 8.62 -2.44
C HIS A 89 1.46 9.05 -1.07
N VAL A 90 2.31 8.23 -0.45
CA VAL A 90 3.04 8.58 0.77
C VAL A 90 4.53 8.45 0.50
N SER A 91 5.30 9.49 0.81
CA SER A 91 6.70 9.58 0.42
C SER A 91 7.61 9.80 1.61
N ALA A 92 8.59 8.91 1.79
CA ALA A 92 9.61 9.03 2.83
C ALA A 92 10.91 8.36 2.36
N LYS A 93 11.95 9.18 2.14
CA LYS A 93 13.20 8.71 1.55
C LYS A 93 13.90 7.67 2.44
N LYS A 94 14.40 6.61 1.80
CA LYS A 94 15.24 5.55 2.39
C LYS A 94 14.59 4.82 3.57
N GLN A 95 13.25 4.74 3.59
CA GLN A 95 12.51 3.98 4.61
C GLN A 95 12.18 2.57 4.13
N THR A 96 11.95 1.69 5.10
CA THR A 96 11.57 0.30 4.86
C THR A 96 10.06 0.18 4.69
N LYS A 97 9.60 -0.91 4.07
CA LYS A 97 8.19 -1.28 3.99
C LYS A 97 7.46 -1.25 5.33
N TRP A 98 8.06 -1.89 6.33
CA TRP A 98 7.50 -1.93 7.68
C TRP A 98 7.49 -0.58 8.38
N TRP A 99 8.41 0.33 8.05
CA TRP A 99 8.40 1.68 8.58
C TRP A 99 7.18 2.48 8.11
N PHE A 100 6.79 2.33 6.83
CA PHE A 100 5.57 2.94 6.30
C PHE A 100 4.32 2.32 6.90
N ALA A 101 4.21 0.99 6.87
CA ALA A 101 3.06 0.29 7.43
C ALA A 101 2.83 0.66 8.90
N LYS A 102 3.90 0.67 9.71
CA LYS A 102 3.86 1.12 11.10
C LYS A 102 3.40 2.58 11.26
N ARG A 103 3.57 3.47 10.30
CA ARG A 103 3.26 4.91 10.46
C ARG A 103 1.95 5.35 9.85
N PHE A 104 1.49 4.66 8.82
CA PHE A 104 0.36 5.14 8.03
C PHE A 104 -0.83 4.18 8.10
N MET A 105 -0.59 2.89 8.29
CA MET A 105 -1.67 1.89 8.35
C MET A 105 -2.22 1.74 9.77
N HIS A 106 -2.82 2.83 10.27
CA HIS A 106 -3.49 2.86 11.57
C HIS A 106 -4.81 2.08 11.56
N PRO A 107 -5.30 1.59 12.73
CA PRO A 107 -6.59 0.91 12.87
C PRO A 107 -7.75 1.58 12.09
N SER A 108 -7.86 2.90 12.15
CA SER A 108 -8.90 3.66 11.43
C SER A 108 -8.80 3.60 9.90
N ILE A 109 -7.61 3.32 9.36
CA ILE A 109 -7.37 3.14 7.93
C ILE A 109 -7.64 1.71 7.51
N VAL A 110 -7.24 0.75 8.33
CA VAL A 110 -7.21 -0.67 7.97
C VAL A 110 -8.48 -1.44 8.32
N ALA A 111 -9.17 -1.07 9.40
CA ALA A 111 -10.38 -1.75 9.87
C ALA A 111 -11.55 -1.83 8.86
N PRO A 112 -11.72 -0.88 7.91
CA PRO A 112 -12.77 -0.99 6.90
C PRO A 112 -12.55 -2.11 5.87
N TYR A 113 -11.34 -2.67 5.75
CA TYR A 113 -10.98 -3.61 4.69
C TYR A 113 -11.08 -5.07 5.16
N GLU A 114 -11.58 -5.94 4.29
CA GLU A 114 -11.57 -7.39 4.52
C GLU A 114 -10.16 -7.98 4.35
N TYR A 115 -9.41 -7.46 3.39
CA TYR A 115 -8.03 -7.88 3.12
C TYR A 115 -7.10 -6.69 2.92
N ILE A 116 -5.89 -6.83 3.46
CA ILE A 116 -4.84 -5.83 3.36
C ILE A 116 -3.57 -6.50 2.86
N PHE A 117 -3.00 -5.97 1.79
CA PHE A 117 -1.79 -6.47 1.17
C PHE A 117 -0.67 -5.43 1.26
N LEU A 118 0.52 -5.91 1.61
CA LEU A 118 1.72 -5.09 1.76
C LEU A 118 2.84 -5.67 0.88
N TRP A 119 2.87 -5.23 -0.37
CA TRP A 119 3.69 -5.79 -1.43
C TRP A 119 4.91 -4.93 -1.75
N ASP A 120 5.99 -5.61 -2.17
CA ASP A 120 7.14 -4.95 -2.78
C ASP A 120 6.89 -4.75 -4.29
N GLU A 121 7.71 -3.90 -4.90
CA GLU A 121 7.59 -3.48 -6.30
C GLU A 121 8.03 -4.51 -7.34
N ASP A 122 8.67 -5.60 -6.94
CA ASP A 122 9.30 -6.58 -7.85
C ASP A 122 8.42 -7.80 -8.12
N LEU A 123 7.11 -7.69 -7.87
CA LEU A 123 6.12 -8.73 -8.11
C LEU A 123 5.83 -8.97 -9.58
N GLY A 124 6.14 -10.17 -10.08
CA GLY A 124 5.71 -10.60 -11.42
C GLY A 124 4.22 -10.93 -11.47
N VAL A 125 3.47 -10.24 -12.33
CA VAL A 125 2.00 -10.32 -12.38
C VAL A 125 1.43 -10.91 -13.69
N ASP A 126 2.27 -11.49 -14.55
CA ASP A 126 1.85 -12.04 -15.84
C ASP A 126 0.65 -12.99 -15.72
N ASN A 127 0.74 -13.93 -14.78
CA ASN A 127 -0.24 -14.96 -14.49
C ASN A 127 -1.09 -14.66 -13.23
N PHE A 128 -1.14 -13.40 -12.80
CA PHE A 128 -1.86 -12.99 -11.60
C PHE A 128 -3.32 -12.62 -11.92
N SER A 129 -4.23 -13.07 -11.05
CA SER A 129 -5.66 -12.72 -11.03
C SER A 129 -6.03 -12.33 -9.60
N ALA A 130 -6.51 -11.09 -9.42
CA ALA A 130 -6.81 -10.57 -8.09
C ALA A 130 -7.93 -11.35 -7.37
N GLU A 131 -9.01 -11.69 -8.08
CA GLU A 131 -10.14 -12.40 -7.48
C GLU A 131 -9.79 -13.85 -7.12
N GLU A 132 -8.98 -14.52 -7.95
CA GLU A 132 -8.46 -15.85 -7.64
C GLU A 132 -7.56 -15.81 -6.41
N TYR A 133 -6.69 -14.79 -6.34
CA TYR A 133 -5.82 -14.58 -5.20
C TYR A 133 -6.59 -14.36 -3.89
N ILE A 134 -7.62 -13.52 -3.91
CA ILE A 134 -8.53 -13.32 -2.77
C ILE A 134 -9.22 -14.63 -2.38
N SER A 135 -9.67 -15.43 -3.35
CA SER A 135 -10.32 -16.72 -3.08
C SER A 135 -9.39 -17.68 -2.34
N ILE A 136 -8.11 -17.72 -2.71
CA ILE A 136 -7.07 -18.51 -2.05
C ILE A 136 -6.80 -17.95 -0.65
N ALA A 137 -6.65 -16.63 -0.52
CA ALA A 137 -6.42 -15.98 0.77
C ALA A 137 -7.56 -16.29 1.76
N ARG A 138 -8.82 -16.26 1.29
CA ARG A 138 -10.01 -16.59 2.08
C ARG A 138 -10.07 -18.06 2.46
N LYS A 139 -9.82 -18.96 1.51
CA LYS A 139 -9.76 -20.41 1.75
C LYS A 139 -8.75 -20.79 2.82
N HIS A 140 -7.65 -20.04 2.93
CA HIS A 140 -6.55 -20.34 3.83
C HIS A 140 -6.42 -19.40 5.04
N GLY A 141 -7.35 -18.44 5.23
CA GLY A 141 -7.32 -17.50 6.36
C GLY A 141 -6.05 -16.64 6.39
N LEU A 142 -5.52 -16.23 5.24
CA LEU A 142 -4.28 -15.46 5.17
C LEU A 142 -4.53 -14.00 5.54
N GLY A 143 -3.99 -13.57 6.69
CA GLY A 143 -4.02 -12.16 7.11
C GLY A 143 -3.00 -11.28 6.38
N ILE A 144 -1.80 -11.81 6.08
CA ILE A 144 -0.79 -11.15 5.22
C ILE A 144 -0.24 -12.17 4.25
N SER A 145 -0.36 -11.88 2.95
CA SER A 145 0.16 -12.72 1.88
C SER A 145 0.75 -11.86 0.76
N GLN A 146 1.69 -12.48 0.02
CA GLN A 146 2.26 -11.93 -1.20
C GLN A 146 2.12 -12.97 -2.31
N PRO A 147 1.76 -12.61 -3.55
CA PRO A 147 1.74 -13.57 -4.65
C PRO A 147 3.16 -14.09 -4.91
N GLY A 148 3.26 -15.39 -5.19
CA GLY A 148 4.54 -16.01 -5.52
C GLY A 148 5.08 -15.48 -6.85
N LEU A 149 6.38 -15.17 -6.89
CA LEU A 149 7.08 -14.76 -8.10
C LEU A 149 7.17 -15.94 -9.06
N ASP A 150 6.88 -15.73 -10.34
CA ASP A 150 7.14 -16.73 -11.36
C ASP A 150 8.65 -16.99 -11.44
N ALA A 151 9.08 -18.23 -11.21
CA ALA A 151 10.49 -18.61 -11.26
C ALA A 151 11.04 -18.66 -12.70
N THR A 152 10.16 -18.59 -13.71
CA THR A 152 10.50 -18.77 -15.12
C THR A 152 10.57 -17.47 -15.92
N LYS A 153 10.05 -16.35 -15.39
CA LYS A 153 10.03 -15.03 -16.05
C LYS A 153 10.26 -13.90 -15.02
N GLY A 154 10.99 -12.86 -15.42
CA GLY A 154 11.35 -11.71 -14.57
C GLY A 154 12.74 -11.83 -13.92
N LYS A 155 13.13 -10.84 -13.09
CA LYS A 155 14.38 -10.91 -12.30
C LYS A 155 14.30 -12.19 -11.45
N ARG A 156 15.25 -13.13 -11.64
CA ARG A 156 15.32 -14.35 -10.81
C ARG A 156 15.15 -13.94 -9.36
N SER A 157 14.16 -14.50 -8.68
CA SER A 157 13.97 -14.21 -7.26
C SER A 157 15.30 -14.43 -6.55
N ARG A 158 15.86 -13.36 -5.95
CA ARG A 158 17.04 -13.46 -5.09
C ARG A 158 16.78 -14.34 -3.86
N TYR A 159 15.52 -14.70 -3.63
CA TYR A 159 15.06 -15.49 -2.50
C TYR A 159 14.24 -16.68 -3.00
N THR A 160 14.83 -17.88 -2.94
CA THR A 160 14.16 -19.15 -3.28
C THR A 160 12.87 -19.40 -2.48
N ALA A 161 12.60 -18.61 -1.43
CA ALA A 161 11.38 -18.65 -0.62
C ALA A 161 10.15 -18.01 -1.29
N THR A 162 10.31 -17.07 -2.22
CA THR A 162 9.18 -16.38 -2.90
C THR A 162 8.86 -16.93 -4.28
N ALA A 163 9.62 -17.92 -4.77
CA ALA A 163 9.37 -18.58 -6.04
C ALA A 163 8.09 -19.43 -6.01
N ARG A 164 7.22 -19.30 -7.02
CA ARG A 164 6.04 -20.14 -7.20
C ARG A 164 6.48 -21.59 -7.40
N ARG A 165 5.90 -22.53 -6.63
CA ARG A 165 6.11 -23.98 -6.83
C ARG A 165 4.98 -24.58 -7.66
N PRO A 166 5.26 -25.57 -8.53
CA PRO A 166 4.22 -26.22 -9.34
C PRO A 166 3.23 -27.08 -8.54
N ALA A 167 3.61 -27.49 -7.33
CA ALA A 167 2.80 -28.34 -6.46
C ALA A 167 2.35 -27.57 -5.20
N GLY A 168 1.14 -27.01 -5.24
CA GLY A 168 0.45 -26.37 -4.12
C GLY A 168 -0.01 -24.94 -4.38
N ASP A 169 -1.16 -24.56 -3.79
CA ASP A 169 -1.74 -23.20 -3.88
C ASP A 169 -0.87 -22.15 -3.15
N MET A 170 0.01 -22.57 -2.23
CA MET A 170 0.83 -21.69 -1.38
C MET A 170 2.23 -22.26 -1.10
N HIS A 171 3.18 -21.36 -0.80
CA HIS A 171 4.52 -21.72 -0.32
C HIS A 171 4.55 -21.76 1.22
N THR A 172 4.84 -22.92 1.83
CA THR A 172 4.82 -23.11 3.30
C THR A 172 6.19 -23.05 3.97
N SER A 173 7.27 -22.76 3.23
CA SER A 173 8.62 -22.71 3.80
C SER A 173 8.82 -21.44 4.63
N GLY A 174 8.49 -21.50 5.92
CA GLY A 174 8.70 -20.45 6.93
C GLY A 174 10.17 -20.22 7.28
N ARG A 175 11.05 -20.01 6.30
CA ARG A 175 12.33 -19.37 6.56
C ARG A 175 12.11 -17.87 6.40
N PHE A 176 11.94 -17.17 7.52
CA PHE A 176 12.18 -15.73 7.57
C PHE A 176 13.55 -15.48 6.97
N VAL A 177 13.57 -14.99 5.74
CA VAL A 177 14.78 -14.54 5.08
C VAL A 177 15.28 -13.35 5.89
N GLU A 178 16.41 -13.53 6.58
CA GLU A 178 17.21 -12.53 7.29
C GLU A 178 16.57 -11.13 7.39
N VAL A 179 15.50 -11.01 8.19
CA VAL A 179 14.83 -9.73 8.43
C VAL A 179 15.72 -8.97 9.41
N ARG A 180 16.21 -7.79 9.03
CA ARG A 180 17.01 -6.97 9.95
C ARG A 180 16.20 -6.69 11.22
N SER A 181 16.85 -6.73 12.39
CA SER A 181 16.18 -6.58 13.70
C SER A 181 15.19 -5.43 13.77
N ARG A 182 15.57 -4.24 13.25
CA ARG A 182 14.69 -3.07 13.17
C ARG A 182 13.40 -3.32 12.38
N GLN A 183 13.49 -3.99 11.23
CA GLN A 183 12.31 -4.32 10.41
C GLN A 183 11.41 -5.31 11.14
N PHE A 184 11.99 -6.26 11.88
CA PHE A 184 11.24 -7.21 12.69
C PHE A 184 10.45 -6.52 13.81
N ASP A 185 11.03 -5.51 14.47
CA ASP A 185 10.36 -4.71 15.50
C ASP A 185 9.24 -3.83 14.92
N GLU A 186 9.47 -3.22 13.76
CA GLU A 186 8.47 -2.45 13.03
C GLU A 186 7.28 -3.35 12.63
N MET A 187 7.57 -4.52 12.09
CA MET A 187 6.59 -5.54 11.74
C MET A 187 5.77 -6.01 12.94
N ARG A 188 6.41 -6.38 14.06
CA ARG A 188 5.70 -6.80 15.29
C ARG A 188 4.80 -5.70 15.82
N THR A 189 5.24 -4.45 15.73
CA THR A 189 4.43 -3.30 16.16
C THR A 189 3.20 -3.13 15.28
N PHE A 190 3.35 -3.29 13.97
CA PHE A 190 2.24 -3.24 13.03
C PHE A 190 1.23 -4.36 13.31
N TYR A 191 1.66 -5.62 13.45
CA TYR A 191 0.76 -6.73 13.74
C TYR A 191 -0.03 -6.55 15.04
N ARG A 192 0.60 -6.03 16.10
CA ARG A 192 -0.10 -5.72 17.35
C ARG A 192 -1.24 -4.74 17.13
N ARG A 193 -1.04 -3.72 16.28
CA ARG A 193 -2.08 -2.73 15.98
C ARG A 193 -3.24 -3.31 15.18
N ILE A 194 -2.97 -4.26 14.28
CA ILE A 194 -4.04 -4.99 13.59
C ILE A 194 -4.89 -5.76 14.61
N ALA A 195 -4.24 -6.50 15.51
CA ALA A 195 -4.95 -7.22 16.57
C ALA A 195 -5.76 -6.28 17.49
N ASP A 196 -5.20 -5.12 17.84
CA ASP A 196 -5.91 -4.10 18.63
C ASP A 196 -7.11 -3.53 17.86
N ALA A 197 -7.01 -3.37 16.54
CA ALA A 197 -8.09 -2.91 15.67
C ALA A 197 -9.24 -3.92 15.59
N GLU A 198 -8.91 -5.21 15.38
CA GLU A 198 -9.88 -6.31 15.35
C GLU A 198 -10.64 -6.39 16.68
N LYS A 199 -9.93 -6.28 17.80
CA LYS A 199 -10.53 -6.27 19.13
C LYS A 199 -11.48 -5.09 19.32
N ALA A 200 -11.05 -3.88 18.95
CA ALA A 200 -11.89 -2.68 19.07
C ALA A 200 -13.18 -2.78 18.23
N GLN A 201 -13.09 -3.40 17.05
CA GLN A 201 -14.25 -3.63 16.18
C GLN A 201 -15.21 -4.68 16.77
N ALA A 202 -14.69 -5.75 17.36
CA ALA A 202 -15.49 -6.74 18.07
C ALA A 202 -16.22 -6.12 19.27
N ASP A 203 -15.52 -5.33 20.08
CA ASP A 203 -16.08 -4.65 21.26
C ASP A 203 -17.18 -3.65 20.85
N ALA A 204 -16.98 -2.87 19.78
CA ALA A 204 -17.98 -1.94 19.27
C ALA A 204 -19.23 -2.65 18.74
N THR A 205 -19.06 -3.79 18.07
CA THR A 205 -20.18 -4.62 17.56
C THR A 205 -20.99 -5.21 18.71
N ALA A 206 -20.32 -5.68 19.77
CA ALA A 206 -20.97 -6.20 20.97
C ALA A 206 -21.78 -5.10 21.70
N ALA A 207 -21.21 -3.90 21.84
CA ALA A 207 -21.90 -2.77 22.45
C ALA A 207 -23.15 -2.32 21.67
N ALA A 208 -23.08 -2.31 20.34
CA ALA A 208 -24.21 -1.99 19.48
C ALA A 208 -25.35 -3.03 19.58
N ALA A 209 -25.02 -4.31 19.79
CA ALA A 209 -26.00 -5.38 19.97
C ALA A 209 -26.71 -5.31 21.34
N ASP A 210 -26.01 -4.87 22.40
CA ASP A 210 -26.58 -4.74 23.75
C ASP A 210 -27.53 -3.54 23.87
N HIS A 211 -27.25 -2.45 23.14
CA HIS A 211 -28.08 -1.24 23.13
C HIS A 211 -29.43 -1.40 22.40
N HIS A 212 -29.64 -2.53 21.71
CA HIS A 212 -30.88 -2.91 21.03
C HIS A 212 -31.72 -3.96 21.78
N ARG A 213 -31.31 -4.34 23.01
CA ARG A 213 -32.10 -5.16 23.94
C ARG A 213 -32.79 -4.30 24.99
#